data_AF-A0A552KPS8-F1
#
_entry.id   AF-A0A552KPS8-F1
#
_cell.length_a   1.000
_cell.length_b   1.000
_cell.length_c   1.000
_cell.angle_alpha   90.00
_cell.angle_beta   90.00
_cell.angle_gamma   90.00
#
_symmetry.space_group_name_H-M   'P 1'
#
loop_
_entity.id
_entity.type
_entity.pdbx_description
1 polymer ?
#
loop_
_entity_poly.entity_id
_entity_poly.type
_entity_poly.pdbx_seq_one_letter_code
_entity_poly.pdbx_strand_id
1 'polypeptide(L)'
;MKVKLLMMAAAVAGVMGLSGVILTPTVGQRTLAQQSESSVADSSSIEGKLDSNSQTMEDESYFNVHTFQGKAGEPLIIDLTSKDFDAYLILVDPNNNKIAENDDGGDENNARIVLTLPVTGTYTLIVNSAKAKESGSYVLSWREATERDIALAEAERLNQQVIQLYQQGKYNEAIPLAEQALAIRKKVLGDNHPDTAQSLNNLAELYTVQGRYSEAEPLYKQALAIIKQQLGDNHPYTATSLNNLALLYQSQGRYSEAEPLYKEALAIRKQQLGDNHPDTAASLNNLAELYRVQGRYSEAEPLYKQALAIWKKQLGDNHPDTAISLNNLAGLYESQGRYSEAEPLYKQALAIRKQQLGDNHPSTATSLNNLAGLYESQGRYSEAEPLYKQALA
;
A
#
# COMPACT_ATOMS: atom_id res chain seq x y z
N MET A 1 4.00 25.55 7.77
CA MET A 1 3.50 24.42 8.60
C MET A 1 2.77 23.31 7.82
N LYS A 2 2.46 23.47 6.53
CA LYS A 2 1.80 22.45 5.66
C LYS A 2 2.75 21.67 4.72
N VAL A 3 4.07 21.89 4.80
CA VAL A 3 5.09 21.21 3.96
C VAL A 3 5.43 19.80 4.47
N LYS A 4 4.92 19.39 5.65
CA LYS A 4 5.03 18.01 6.17
C LYS A 4 4.11 17.00 5.47
N LEU A 5 3.27 17.42 4.52
CA LEU A 5 2.13 16.63 4.01
C LEU A 5 2.48 15.58 2.94
N LEU A 6 3.71 15.53 2.38
CA LEU A 6 3.94 14.77 1.14
C LEU A 6 4.89 13.58 1.17
N MET A 7 5.58 13.30 2.29
CA MET A 7 6.39 12.07 2.38
C MET A 7 5.60 10.85 2.87
N MET A 8 4.34 11.05 3.28
CA MET A 8 3.64 10.05 4.08
C MET A 8 2.75 9.07 3.30
N ALA A 9 2.41 9.34 2.04
CA ALA A 9 1.77 8.32 1.21
C ALA A 9 2.70 7.11 0.99
N ALA A 10 4.01 7.32 0.89
CA ALA A 10 4.97 6.24 0.68
C ALA A 10 5.33 5.47 1.97
N ALA A 11 5.27 6.11 3.15
CA ALA A 11 5.57 5.43 4.42
C ALA A 11 4.38 4.61 4.96
N VAL A 12 3.15 4.93 4.55
CA VAL A 12 1.94 4.14 4.86
C VAL A 12 1.61 3.15 3.74
N ALA A 13 1.96 3.42 2.48
CA ALA A 13 1.81 2.47 1.36
C ALA A 13 3.00 1.51 1.17
N GLY A 14 4.16 1.76 1.80
CA GLY A 14 5.35 0.90 1.75
C GLY A 14 5.30 -0.35 2.64
N VAL A 15 4.10 -0.79 3.04
CA VAL A 15 3.87 -2.01 3.86
C VAL A 15 2.94 -2.97 3.13
N MET A 16 2.97 -2.98 1.79
CA MET A 16 2.33 -4.04 1.00
C MET A 16 3.32 -5.19 0.80
N GLY A 17 3.44 -6.02 1.84
CA GLY A 17 3.61 -7.46 1.65
C GLY A 17 2.29 -8.07 1.22
N LEU A 18 1.80 -7.68 0.04
CA LEU A 18 0.68 -8.31 -0.65
C LEU A 18 1.15 -8.69 -2.04
N SER A 19 1.57 -9.94 -2.19
CA SER A 19 1.41 -10.61 -3.47
C SER A 19 -0.10 -10.76 -3.69
N GLY A 20 -0.70 -9.91 -4.53
CA GLY A 20 -2.08 -10.09 -4.98
C GLY A 20 -2.85 -8.80 -5.27
N VAL A 21 -2.90 -8.46 -6.56
CA VAL A 21 -3.98 -7.76 -7.28
C VAL A 21 -4.23 -6.27 -7.00
N ILE A 22 -4.14 -5.51 -8.09
CA ILE A 22 -4.54 -4.12 -8.29
C ILE A 22 -6.07 -4.05 -8.36
N LEU A 23 -6.71 -3.20 -7.56
CA LEU A 23 -8.00 -2.59 -7.89
C LEU A 23 -7.95 -1.09 -7.58
N THR A 24 -8.15 -0.28 -8.60
CA THR A 24 -8.18 1.19 -8.54
C THR A 24 -9.54 1.68 -8.05
N PRO A 25 -9.62 2.72 -7.19
CA PRO A 25 -10.88 3.42 -6.96
C PRO A 25 -11.01 4.56 -7.98
N THR A 26 -12.01 4.47 -8.85
CA THR A 26 -12.50 5.64 -9.59
C THR A 26 -13.74 6.15 -8.88
N VAL A 27 -13.65 7.31 -8.21
CA VAL A 27 -14.82 8.05 -7.75
C VAL A 27 -15.13 9.12 -8.79
N GLY A 28 -16.32 9.05 -9.38
CA GLY A 28 -16.98 10.14 -10.06
C GLY A 28 -18.46 10.10 -9.74
N GLN A 29 -18.92 10.94 -8.80
CA GLN A 29 -20.35 11.15 -8.56
C GLN A 29 -20.96 11.95 -9.71
N ARG A 30 -22.12 11.49 -10.21
CA ARG A 30 -23.25 12.35 -10.59
C ARG A 30 -24.56 11.73 -10.13
N THR A 31 -25.30 12.52 -9.37
CA THR A 31 -26.62 12.26 -8.78
C THR A 31 -27.72 12.38 -9.83
N LEU A 32 -28.69 11.46 -9.88
CA LEU A 32 -30.14 11.72 -9.71
C LEU A 32 -31.03 10.48 -9.93
N ALA A 33 -31.79 10.16 -8.88
CA ALA A 33 -33.16 9.64 -8.83
C ALA A 33 -33.52 8.17 -9.20
N GLN A 34 -34.27 7.60 -8.24
CA GLN A 34 -35.31 6.56 -8.33
C GLN A 34 -34.92 5.06 -8.31
N GLN A 35 -35.10 4.52 -7.09
CA GLN A 35 -35.77 3.27 -6.71
C GLN A 35 -35.32 1.90 -7.24
N SER A 36 -35.27 0.98 -6.26
CA SER A 36 -35.33 -0.48 -6.31
C SER A 36 -34.19 -1.22 -7.01
N GLU A 37 -33.28 -1.80 -6.22
CA GLU A 37 -33.20 -3.24 -5.93
C GLU A 37 -31.99 -3.54 -5.04
N SER A 38 -32.07 -4.65 -4.32
CA SER A 38 -31.14 -5.10 -3.27
C SER A 38 -29.67 -5.19 -3.72
N SER A 39 -28.76 -4.54 -3.00
CA SER A 39 -27.31 -4.67 -3.24
C SER A 39 -26.81 -6.01 -2.70
N VAL A 40 -26.54 -6.92 -3.63
CA VAL A 40 -25.78 -8.15 -3.48
C VAL A 40 -24.39 -7.83 -2.90
N ALA A 41 -23.95 -8.67 -1.97
CA ALA A 41 -22.65 -8.59 -1.31
C ALA A 41 -21.50 -8.62 -2.32
N ASP A 42 -20.43 -7.86 -2.03
CA ASP A 42 -19.20 -7.78 -2.81
C ASP A 42 -18.72 -9.18 -3.25
N SER A 43 -18.82 -9.43 -4.56
CA SER A 43 -18.33 -10.66 -5.19
C SER A 43 -16.80 -10.60 -5.28
N SER A 44 -16.10 -11.48 -4.57
CA SER A 44 -14.69 -11.73 -4.80
C SER A 44 -14.50 -12.48 -6.14
N SER A 45 -14.24 -11.75 -7.22
CA SER A 45 -13.99 -12.32 -8.56
C SER A 45 -12.57 -12.92 -8.65
N ILE A 46 -12.45 -14.12 -9.22
CA ILE A 46 -11.16 -14.74 -9.54
C ILE A 46 -10.81 -14.40 -10.99
N GLU A 47 -9.69 -13.71 -11.22
CA GLU A 47 -9.09 -13.58 -12.54
C GLU A 47 -7.72 -14.26 -12.56
N GLY A 48 -7.54 -15.27 -13.41
CA GLY A 48 -6.28 -16.00 -13.55
C GLY A 48 -6.09 -16.55 -14.96
N LYS A 49 -4.84 -16.58 -15.43
CA LYS A 49 -4.41 -17.35 -16.62
C LYS A 49 -3.54 -18.51 -16.17
N LEU A 50 -3.61 -19.64 -16.88
CA LEU A 50 -2.62 -20.71 -16.76
C LEU A 50 -1.22 -20.11 -17.05
N ASP A 51 -0.30 -20.15 -16.08
CA ASP A 51 1.04 -19.58 -16.20
C ASP A 51 2.14 -20.52 -15.66
N SER A 52 3.38 -20.04 -15.65
CA SER A 52 4.58 -20.80 -15.30
C SER A 52 4.64 -21.32 -13.86
N ASN A 53 3.67 -20.99 -12.99
CA ASN A 53 3.55 -21.59 -11.66
C ASN A 53 2.71 -22.89 -11.65
N SER A 54 2.23 -23.32 -12.82
CA SER A 54 1.48 -24.56 -12.99
C SER A 54 2.42 -25.77 -12.99
N GLN A 55 2.11 -26.81 -12.20
CA GLN A 55 2.80 -28.10 -12.30
C GLN A 55 2.02 -29.09 -13.17
N THR A 56 2.76 -29.87 -13.97
CA THR A 56 2.24 -30.96 -14.79
C THR A 56 2.13 -32.27 -14.01
N MET A 57 1.00 -32.97 -14.11
CA MET A 57 0.90 -34.40 -13.77
C MET A 57 1.20 -35.27 -15.01
N GLU A 58 1.38 -36.59 -14.83
CA GLU A 58 1.74 -37.57 -15.87
C GLU A 58 0.78 -37.62 -17.08
N ASP A 59 -0.37 -36.96 -17.02
CA ASP A 59 -1.38 -36.84 -18.07
C ASP A 59 -1.44 -35.46 -18.76
N GLU A 60 -0.45 -34.60 -18.53
CA GLU A 60 -0.31 -33.24 -19.09
C GLU A 60 -1.30 -32.17 -18.53
N SER A 61 -1.97 -32.43 -17.39
CA SER A 61 -2.88 -31.46 -16.74
C SER A 61 -2.17 -30.42 -15.83
N TYR A 62 -2.78 -29.24 -15.65
CA TYR A 62 -2.25 -28.06 -14.91
C TYR A 62 -3.00 -27.76 -13.59
N PHE A 63 -2.32 -27.20 -12.57
CA PHE A 63 -2.90 -26.84 -11.25
C PHE A 63 -2.61 -25.39 -10.82
N ASN A 64 -3.56 -24.76 -10.12
CA ASN A 64 -3.37 -23.46 -9.46
C ASN A 64 -4.10 -23.44 -8.09
N VAL A 65 -3.50 -22.84 -7.05
CA VAL A 65 -4.06 -22.85 -5.68
C VAL A 65 -4.42 -21.43 -5.22
N HIS A 66 -5.67 -21.24 -4.79
CA HIS A 66 -6.17 -19.96 -4.26
C HIS A 66 -6.86 -20.16 -2.89
N THR A 67 -6.67 -19.20 -1.97
CA THR A 67 -7.28 -19.20 -0.62
C THR A 67 -8.26 -18.04 -0.49
N PHE A 68 -9.41 -18.26 0.15
CA PHE A 68 -10.50 -17.28 0.28
C PHE A 68 -10.91 -17.08 1.75
N GLN A 69 -11.56 -15.95 2.04
CA GLN A 69 -12.19 -15.65 3.32
C GLN A 69 -13.65 -15.25 3.09
N GLY A 70 -14.56 -15.68 3.97
CA GLY A 70 -15.98 -15.30 3.94
C GLY A 70 -16.63 -15.53 5.31
N LYS A 71 -17.88 -15.09 5.50
CA LYS A 71 -18.62 -15.34 6.76
C LYS A 71 -19.45 -16.61 6.68
N ALA A 72 -19.57 -17.32 7.81
CA ALA A 72 -20.48 -18.45 7.94
C ALA A 72 -21.92 -18.04 7.58
N GLY A 73 -22.53 -18.76 6.64
CA GLY A 73 -23.88 -18.48 6.16
C GLY A 73 -23.98 -17.45 5.03
N GLU A 74 -22.90 -16.75 4.66
CA GLU A 74 -22.87 -15.94 3.45
C GLU A 74 -22.64 -16.82 2.22
N PRO A 75 -23.29 -16.51 1.08
CA PRO A 75 -23.03 -17.23 -0.16
C PRO A 75 -21.63 -16.90 -0.67
N LEU A 76 -20.81 -17.94 -0.86
CA LEU A 76 -19.58 -17.87 -1.63
C LEU A 76 -19.95 -17.89 -3.11
N ILE A 77 -19.56 -16.84 -3.84
CA ILE A 77 -19.73 -16.75 -5.28
C ILE A 77 -18.37 -17.04 -5.92
N ILE A 78 -18.32 -18.09 -6.73
CA ILE A 78 -17.14 -18.45 -7.52
C ILE A 78 -17.50 -18.23 -8.98
N ASP A 79 -16.90 -17.19 -9.56
CA ASP A 79 -17.00 -16.89 -10.98
C ASP A 79 -15.73 -17.34 -11.68
N LEU A 80 -15.90 -18.16 -12.71
CA LEU A 80 -14.84 -18.55 -13.62
C LEU A 80 -15.17 -18.06 -15.03
N THR A 81 -14.24 -17.29 -15.60
CA THR A 81 -14.35 -16.75 -16.96
C THR A 81 -13.16 -17.24 -17.77
N SER A 82 -13.39 -17.91 -18.89
CA SER A 82 -12.31 -18.39 -19.78
C SER A 82 -12.55 -17.95 -21.21
N LYS A 83 -11.54 -17.41 -21.90
CA LYS A 83 -11.66 -17.13 -23.35
C LYS A 83 -11.35 -18.34 -24.22
N ASP A 84 -10.79 -19.39 -23.61
CA ASP A 84 -10.10 -20.46 -24.32
C ASP A 84 -10.86 -21.79 -24.24
N PHE A 85 -11.80 -21.95 -23.30
CA PHE A 85 -12.58 -23.18 -23.11
C PHE A 85 -13.95 -22.95 -22.46
N ASP A 86 -14.85 -23.90 -22.70
CA ASP A 86 -16.14 -23.99 -22.02
C ASP A 86 -15.87 -24.48 -20.59
N ALA A 87 -16.23 -23.66 -19.60
CA ALA A 87 -15.94 -23.91 -18.20
C ALA A 87 -17.06 -24.71 -17.53
N TYR A 88 -16.72 -25.80 -16.85
CA TYR A 88 -17.62 -26.54 -15.95
C TYR A 88 -17.01 -26.59 -14.55
N LEU A 89 -17.81 -26.33 -13.53
CA LEU A 89 -17.36 -26.29 -12.13
C LEU A 89 -18.00 -27.41 -11.31
N ILE A 90 -17.20 -28.15 -10.56
CA ILE A 90 -17.65 -29.07 -9.51
C ILE A 90 -17.07 -28.64 -8.19
N LEU A 91 -17.88 -28.55 -7.15
CA LEU A 91 -17.38 -28.48 -5.79
C LEU A 91 -17.53 -29.82 -5.08
N VAL A 92 -16.44 -30.25 -4.45
CA VAL A 92 -16.34 -31.49 -3.68
C VAL A 92 -16.02 -31.17 -2.22
N ASP A 93 -16.68 -31.87 -1.29
CA ASP A 93 -16.48 -31.75 0.16
C ASP A 93 -15.19 -32.47 0.65
N PRO A 94 -14.81 -32.32 1.94
CA PRO A 94 -13.63 -32.99 2.51
C PRO A 94 -13.65 -34.52 2.46
N ASN A 95 -14.82 -35.14 2.27
CA ASN A 95 -15.00 -36.58 2.15
C ASN A 95 -15.06 -37.04 0.69
N ASN A 96 -14.71 -36.15 -0.24
CA ASN A 96 -14.75 -36.39 -1.67
C ASN A 96 -16.17 -36.54 -2.26
N ASN A 97 -17.21 -36.03 -1.57
CA ASN A 97 -18.58 -36.01 -2.09
C ASN A 97 -18.81 -34.75 -2.93
N LYS A 98 -19.39 -34.92 -4.13
CA LYS A 98 -19.87 -33.78 -4.94
C LYS A 98 -21.03 -33.08 -4.23
N ILE A 99 -20.89 -31.78 -3.96
CA ILE A 99 -21.91 -30.98 -3.25
C ILE A 99 -22.52 -29.86 -4.08
N ALA A 100 -21.85 -29.43 -5.14
CA ALA A 100 -22.41 -28.50 -6.12
C ALA A 100 -21.79 -28.77 -7.50
N GLU A 101 -22.56 -28.54 -8.56
CA GLU A 101 -22.08 -28.53 -9.93
C GLU A 101 -22.78 -27.44 -10.72
N ASN A 102 -22.07 -26.82 -11.65
CA ASN A 102 -22.64 -25.90 -12.63
C ASN A 102 -22.06 -26.25 -14.00
N ASP A 103 -22.98 -26.50 -14.94
CA ASP A 103 -22.75 -26.86 -16.35
C ASP A 103 -23.44 -25.86 -17.29
N ASP A 104 -23.72 -24.67 -16.78
CA ASP A 104 -24.49 -23.62 -17.44
C ASP A 104 -23.64 -22.87 -18.49
N GLY A 105 -22.43 -23.36 -18.77
CA GLY A 105 -21.51 -22.82 -19.77
C GLY A 105 -22.10 -22.95 -21.18
N GLY A 106 -23.04 -22.07 -21.51
CA GLY A 106 -23.55 -21.85 -22.86
C GLY A 106 -22.56 -21.05 -23.71
N ASP A 107 -23.03 -20.48 -24.84
CA ASP A 107 -22.26 -19.78 -25.89
C ASP A 107 -21.36 -18.60 -25.42
N GLU A 108 -21.31 -18.33 -24.12
CA GLU A 108 -20.44 -17.37 -23.45
C GLU A 108 -19.73 -18.01 -22.24
N ASN A 109 -18.77 -18.91 -22.47
CA ASN A 109 -17.44 -18.99 -21.82
C ASN A 109 -17.25 -18.74 -20.28
N ASN A 110 -18.31 -18.80 -19.48
CA ASN A 110 -18.34 -18.43 -18.07
C ASN A 110 -19.10 -19.49 -17.27
N ALA A 111 -18.61 -19.82 -16.07
CA ALA A 111 -19.30 -20.69 -15.11
C ALA A 111 -19.37 -20.01 -13.74
N ARG A 112 -20.53 -20.10 -13.07
CA ARG A 112 -20.77 -19.46 -11.77
C ARG A 112 -21.38 -20.45 -10.78
N ILE A 113 -20.71 -20.76 -9.68
CA ILE A 113 -21.37 -21.44 -8.54
C ILE A 113 -21.61 -20.45 -7.42
N VAL A 114 -22.84 -20.42 -6.92
CA VAL A 114 -23.21 -19.74 -5.69
C VAL A 114 -23.53 -20.80 -4.65
N LEU A 115 -22.77 -20.84 -3.56
CA LEU A 115 -22.88 -21.92 -2.58
C LEU A 115 -22.64 -21.41 -1.16
N THR A 116 -23.30 -22.01 -0.17
CA THR A 116 -23.05 -21.75 1.25
C THR A 116 -22.31 -22.95 1.83
N LEU A 117 -21.08 -22.76 2.28
CA LEU A 117 -20.27 -23.86 2.82
C LEU A 117 -20.78 -24.25 4.23
N PRO A 118 -21.28 -25.48 4.42
CA PRO A 118 -22.03 -25.82 5.62
C PRO A 118 -21.14 -26.17 6.82
N VAL A 119 -19.86 -26.52 6.60
CA VAL A 119 -18.95 -26.97 7.66
C VAL A 119 -17.52 -26.52 7.41
N THR A 120 -16.74 -26.41 8.49
CA THR A 120 -15.28 -26.27 8.39
C THR A 120 -14.70 -27.49 7.67
N GLY A 121 -13.85 -27.27 6.68
CA GLY A 121 -13.19 -28.32 5.92
C GLY A 121 -12.44 -27.81 4.69
N THR A 122 -11.72 -28.71 4.05
CA THR A 122 -11.08 -28.48 2.75
C THR A 122 -12.01 -28.94 1.65
N TYR A 123 -12.36 -28.04 0.75
CA TYR A 123 -13.18 -28.29 -0.42
C TYR A 123 -12.31 -28.26 -1.67
N THR A 124 -12.67 -29.04 -2.68
CA THR A 124 -11.97 -29.05 -3.96
C THR A 124 -12.90 -28.55 -5.05
N LEU A 125 -12.55 -27.44 -5.69
CA LEU A 125 -13.22 -26.94 -6.88
C LEU A 125 -12.54 -27.53 -8.10
N ILE A 126 -13.21 -28.44 -8.80
CA ILE A 126 -12.72 -29.04 -10.04
C ILE A 126 -13.25 -28.21 -11.20
N VAL A 127 -12.37 -27.90 -12.14
CA VAL A 127 -12.68 -27.15 -13.36
C VAL A 127 -12.40 -28.05 -14.54
N ASN A 128 -13.41 -28.35 -15.34
CA ASN A 128 -13.25 -29.15 -16.55
C ASN A 128 -13.50 -28.30 -17.80
N SER A 129 -12.75 -28.61 -18.86
CA SER A 129 -12.90 -28.06 -20.21
C SER A 129 -13.58 -29.07 -21.13
N ALA A 130 -14.73 -28.71 -21.70
CA ALA A 130 -15.46 -29.57 -22.64
C ALA A 130 -14.74 -29.72 -24.00
N LYS A 131 -14.03 -28.67 -24.44
CA LYS A 131 -13.33 -28.65 -25.75
C LYS A 131 -11.94 -29.29 -25.72
N ALA A 132 -11.20 -29.16 -24.61
CA ALA A 132 -9.80 -29.60 -24.53
C ALA A 132 -9.61 -30.94 -23.78
N LYS A 133 -10.64 -31.48 -23.12
CA LYS A 133 -10.51 -32.60 -22.16
C LYS A 133 -9.50 -32.32 -21.05
N GLU A 134 -9.34 -31.06 -20.67
CA GLU A 134 -8.45 -30.63 -19.59
C GLU A 134 -9.26 -30.50 -18.30
N SER A 135 -8.70 -30.99 -17.20
CA SER A 135 -9.26 -30.82 -15.85
C SER A 135 -8.22 -30.21 -14.91
N GLY A 136 -8.60 -29.19 -14.16
CA GLY A 136 -7.81 -28.59 -13.08
C GLY A 136 -8.57 -28.66 -11.76
N SER A 137 -7.87 -28.46 -10.63
CA SER A 137 -8.55 -28.35 -9.33
C SER A 137 -7.95 -27.23 -8.48
N TYR A 138 -8.82 -26.54 -7.75
CA TYR A 138 -8.48 -25.52 -6.76
C TYR A 138 -8.86 -26.04 -5.37
N VAL A 139 -7.95 -25.89 -4.40
CA VAL A 139 -8.20 -26.29 -3.02
C VAL A 139 -8.69 -25.09 -2.22
N LEU A 140 -9.90 -25.18 -1.69
CA LEU A 140 -10.56 -24.15 -0.91
C LEU A 140 -10.62 -24.60 0.57
N SER A 141 -9.81 -23.98 1.42
CA SER A 141 -9.85 -24.26 2.87
C SER A 141 -10.84 -23.31 3.55
N TRP A 142 -11.89 -23.86 4.16
CA TRP A 142 -12.89 -23.11 4.89
C TRP A 142 -12.88 -23.50 6.37
N ARG A 143 -12.90 -22.53 7.27
CA ARG A 143 -13.13 -22.77 8.69
C ARG A 143 -13.95 -21.67 9.31
N GLU A 144 -14.73 -22.02 10.33
CA GLU A 144 -15.40 -21.03 11.16
C GLU A 144 -14.35 -20.11 11.83
N ALA A 145 -14.64 -18.82 11.83
CA ALA A 145 -13.78 -17.82 12.44
C ALA A 145 -13.82 -17.99 13.97
N THR A 146 -12.66 -18.11 14.58
CA THR A 146 -12.54 -18.11 16.05
C THR A 146 -12.73 -16.71 16.61
N GLU A 147 -13.00 -16.59 17.91
CA GLU A 147 -13.01 -15.28 18.59
C GLU A 147 -11.70 -14.50 18.38
N ARG A 148 -10.58 -15.22 18.28
CA ARG A 148 -9.26 -14.66 17.93
C ARG A 148 -9.29 -14.04 16.53
N ASP A 149 -9.80 -14.75 15.53
CA ASP A 149 -9.88 -14.25 14.15
C ASP A 149 -10.78 -13.01 14.05
N ILE A 150 -11.94 -13.04 14.71
CA ILE A 150 -12.89 -11.92 14.77
C ILE A 150 -12.24 -10.69 15.40
N ALA A 151 -11.54 -10.87 16.52
CA ALA A 151 -10.84 -9.77 17.19
C ALA A 151 -9.75 -9.16 16.32
N LEU A 152 -8.94 -9.99 15.63
CA LEU A 152 -7.90 -9.48 14.73
C LEU A 152 -8.47 -8.77 13.51
N ALA A 153 -9.59 -9.26 12.96
CA ALA A 153 -10.30 -8.59 11.88
C ALA A 153 -10.83 -7.21 12.32
N GLU A 154 -11.35 -7.09 13.54
CA GLU A 154 -11.76 -5.79 14.09
C GLU A 154 -10.56 -4.84 14.28
N ALA A 155 -9.43 -5.34 14.79
CA ALA A 155 -8.21 -4.52 14.90
C ALA A 155 -7.73 -4.02 13.53
N GLU A 156 -7.82 -4.84 12.49
CA GLU A 156 -7.48 -4.43 11.12
C GLU A 156 -8.49 -3.41 10.57
N ARG A 157 -9.79 -3.62 10.79
CA ARG A 157 -10.83 -2.66 10.40
C ARG A 157 -10.61 -1.29 11.05
N LEU A 158 -10.32 -1.26 12.34
CA LEU A 158 -9.99 -0.03 13.06
C LEU A 158 -8.74 0.64 12.47
N ASN A 159 -7.72 -0.15 12.11
CA ASN A 159 -6.51 0.36 11.46
C ASN A 159 -6.82 0.99 10.08
N GLN A 160 -7.71 0.41 9.29
CA GLN A 160 -8.15 1.01 8.01
C GLN A 160 -8.88 2.35 8.23
N GLN A 161 -9.72 2.44 9.27
CA GLN A 161 -10.37 3.70 9.64
C GLN A 161 -9.35 4.76 10.12
N VAL A 162 -8.35 4.35 10.89
CA VAL A 162 -7.23 5.20 11.30
C VAL A 162 -6.52 5.80 10.08
N ILE A 163 -6.22 4.99 9.06
CA ILE A 163 -5.59 5.46 7.81
C ILE A 163 -6.47 6.48 7.09
N GLN A 164 -7.78 6.23 6.99
CA GLN A 164 -8.71 7.17 6.35
C GLN A 164 -8.79 8.50 7.10
N LEU A 165 -8.91 8.47 8.42
CA LEU A 165 -8.93 9.67 9.26
C LEU A 165 -7.60 10.41 9.21
N TYR A 166 -6.49 9.68 9.17
CA TYR A 166 -5.14 10.22 8.99
C TYR A 166 -5.05 11.04 7.68
N GLN A 167 -5.50 10.45 6.56
CA GLN A 167 -5.50 11.11 5.25
C GLN A 167 -6.39 12.37 5.23
N GLN A 168 -7.47 12.37 6.02
CA GLN A 168 -8.34 13.53 6.22
C GLN A 168 -7.78 14.59 7.19
N GLY A 169 -6.62 14.33 7.82
CA GLY A 169 -6.04 15.19 8.84
C GLY A 169 -6.79 15.16 10.19
N LYS A 170 -7.70 14.20 10.39
CA LYS A 170 -8.52 14.03 11.59
C LYS A 170 -7.80 13.21 12.65
N TYR A 171 -6.63 13.67 13.07
CA TYR A 171 -5.75 12.90 13.96
C TYR A 171 -6.36 12.65 15.35
N ASN A 172 -7.12 13.60 15.89
CA ASN A 172 -7.80 13.44 17.18
C ASN A 172 -8.86 12.33 17.18
N GLU A 173 -9.53 12.11 16.05
CA GLU A 173 -10.50 11.03 15.88
C GLU A 173 -9.80 9.68 15.65
N ALA A 174 -8.63 9.69 15.01
CA ALA A 174 -7.85 8.48 14.70
C ALA A 174 -7.19 7.85 15.94
N ILE A 175 -6.70 8.67 16.88
CA ILE A 175 -5.99 8.20 18.08
C ILE A 175 -6.77 7.15 18.88
N PRO A 176 -8.02 7.39 19.32
CA PRO A 176 -8.75 6.39 20.12
C PRO A 176 -8.97 5.06 19.36
N LEU A 177 -9.13 5.10 18.03
CA LEU A 177 -9.25 3.89 17.22
C LEU A 177 -7.91 3.13 17.13
N ALA A 178 -6.79 3.85 17.02
CA ALA A 178 -5.45 3.26 17.03
C ALA A 178 -5.12 2.63 18.40
N GLU A 179 -5.52 3.28 19.50
CA GLU A 179 -5.40 2.73 20.85
C GLU A 179 -6.24 1.46 21.03
N GLN A 180 -7.46 1.44 20.51
CA GLN A 180 -8.33 0.26 20.54
C GLN A 180 -7.74 -0.90 19.71
N ALA A 181 -7.26 -0.64 18.50
CA ALA A 181 -6.59 -1.65 17.66
C ALA A 181 -5.35 -2.23 18.34
N LEU A 182 -4.53 -1.37 18.96
CA LEU A 182 -3.38 -1.77 19.76
C LEU A 182 -3.78 -2.65 20.95
N ALA A 183 -4.82 -2.27 21.70
CA ALA A 183 -5.30 -3.02 22.85
C ALA A 183 -5.78 -4.43 22.46
N ILE A 184 -6.50 -4.54 21.32
CA ILE A 184 -6.94 -5.83 20.80
C ILE A 184 -5.74 -6.71 20.43
N ARG A 185 -4.78 -6.18 19.65
CA ARG A 185 -3.58 -6.93 19.24
C ARG A 185 -2.72 -7.35 20.42
N LYS A 186 -2.54 -6.48 21.43
CA LYS A 186 -1.87 -6.85 22.69
C LYS A 186 -2.57 -7.99 23.42
N LYS A 187 -3.89 -7.94 23.54
CA LYS A 187 -4.68 -8.98 24.21
C LYS A 187 -4.61 -10.33 23.50
N VAL A 188 -4.64 -10.31 22.17
CA VAL A 188 -4.76 -11.51 21.34
C VAL A 188 -3.40 -12.11 20.96
N LEU A 189 -2.44 -11.27 20.60
CA LEU A 189 -1.13 -11.67 20.08
C LEU A 189 0.00 -11.55 21.13
N GLY A 190 -0.24 -10.75 22.18
CA GLY A 190 0.76 -10.40 23.19
C GLY A 190 1.53 -9.11 22.85
N ASP A 191 2.32 -8.64 23.82
CA ASP A 191 3.12 -7.41 23.67
C ASP A 191 4.29 -7.56 22.69
N ASN A 192 4.76 -8.79 22.47
CA ASN A 192 5.96 -9.08 21.68
C ASN A 192 5.62 -9.76 20.34
N HIS A 193 4.74 -9.12 19.56
CA HIS A 193 4.31 -9.60 18.25
C HIS A 193 4.51 -8.50 17.17
N PRO A 194 4.90 -8.84 15.92
CA PRO A 194 5.05 -7.87 14.84
C PRO A 194 3.84 -6.96 14.63
N ASP A 195 2.61 -7.49 14.59
CA ASP A 195 1.40 -6.68 14.44
C ASP A 195 1.12 -5.73 15.63
N THR A 196 1.53 -6.14 16.84
CA THR A 196 1.51 -5.25 18.01
C THR A 196 2.49 -4.10 17.81
N ALA A 197 3.70 -4.39 17.30
CA ALA A 197 4.68 -3.35 16.95
C ALA A 197 4.19 -2.42 15.84
N GLN A 198 3.49 -2.94 14.83
CA GLN A 198 2.85 -2.12 13.80
C GLN A 198 1.83 -1.15 14.40
N SER A 199 1.01 -1.62 15.33
CA SER A 199 0.01 -0.79 16.01
C SER A 199 0.65 0.31 16.85
N LEU A 200 1.77 0.00 17.52
CA LEU A 200 2.59 0.98 18.24
C LEU A 200 3.15 2.04 17.27
N ASN A 201 3.68 1.64 16.12
CA ASN A 201 4.17 2.56 15.08
C ASN A 201 3.06 3.50 14.58
N ASN A 202 1.86 2.98 14.32
CA ASN A 202 0.74 3.78 13.83
C ASN A 202 0.28 4.82 14.87
N LEU A 203 0.21 4.43 16.14
CA LEU A 203 -0.13 5.36 17.23
C LEU A 203 0.98 6.41 17.45
N ALA A 204 2.26 6.00 17.37
CA ALA A 204 3.40 6.91 17.48
C ALA A 204 3.40 7.96 16.37
N GLU A 205 3.01 7.58 15.16
CA GLU A 205 2.90 8.48 14.02
C GLU A 205 1.81 9.53 14.24
N LEU A 206 0.64 9.12 14.73
CA LEU A 206 -0.43 10.05 15.10
C LEU A 206 0.03 11.08 16.13
N TYR A 207 0.81 10.67 17.13
CA TYR A 207 1.41 11.61 18.08
C TYR A 207 2.47 12.51 17.44
N THR A 208 3.30 11.97 16.55
CA THR A 208 4.34 12.73 15.85
C THR A 208 3.77 13.87 15.02
N VAL A 209 2.69 13.61 14.26
CA VAL A 209 2.08 14.63 13.40
C VAL A 209 1.38 15.72 14.19
N GLN A 210 0.96 15.43 15.43
CA GLN A 210 0.43 16.40 16.39
C GLN A 210 1.53 17.14 17.17
N GLY A 211 2.81 16.82 16.96
CA GLY A 211 3.92 17.40 17.72
C GLY A 211 4.07 16.83 19.14
N ARG A 212 3.34 15.75 19.47
CA ARG A 212 3.36 15.06 20.76
C ARG A 212 4.54 14.08 20.84
N TYR A 213 5.74 14.62 20.67
CA TYR A 213 6.95 13.82 20.49
C TYR A 213 7.33 12.95 21.71
N SER A 214 7.05 13.43 22.92
CA SER A 214 7.28 12.68 24.17
C SER A 214 6.45 11.40 24.27
N GLU A 215 5.30 11.36 23.59
CA GLU A 215 4.41 10.20 23.57
C GLU A 215 4.76 9.27 22.39
N ALA A 216 5.20 9.82 21.26
CA ALA A 216 5.61 9.06 20.09
C ALA A 216 6.92 8.27 20.29
N GLU A 217 7.94 8.89 20.87
CA GLU A 217 9.28 8.30 20.99
C GLU A 217 9.31 6.92 21.69
N PRO A 218 8.70 6.74 22.89
CA PRO A 218 8.72 5.44 23.55
C PRO A 218 8.00 4.36 22.74
N LEU A 219 6.94 4.72 22.00
CA LEU A 219 6.19 3.78 21.17
C LEU A 219 7.01 3.28 19.97
N TYR A 220 7.70 4.18 19.24
CA TYR A 220 8.60 3.77 18.16
C TYR A 220 9.78 2.94 18.67
N LYS A 221 10.37 3.31 19.82
CA LYS A 221 11.44 2.52 20.43
C LYS A 221 10.97 1.12 20.81
N GLN A 222 9.77 1.01 21.40
CA GLN A 222 9.17 -0.27 21.73
C GLN A 222 8.89 -1.11 20.47
N ALA A 223 8.31 -0.52 19.43
CA ALA A 223 8.05 -1.19 18.17
C ALA A 223 9.34 -1.70 17.50
N LEU A 224 10.38 -0.87 17.45
CA LEU A 224 11.69 -1.25 16.93
C LEU A 224 12.30 -2.42 17.71
N ALA A 225 12.22 -2.39 19.05
CA ALA A 225 12.73 -3.48 19.90
C ALA A 225 12.00 -4.81 19.63
N ILE A 226 10.67 -4.78 19.52
CA ILE A 226 9.86 -5.97 19.20
C ILE A 226 10.26 -6.52 17.82
N ILE A 227 10.34 -5.67 16.80
CA ILE A 227 10.68 -6.11 15.44
C ILE A 227 12.10 -6.69 15.36
N LYS A 228 13.08 -6.05 16.02
CA LYS A 228 14.44 -6.60 16.12
C LYS A 228 14.45 -7.97 16.81
N GLN A 229 13.67 -8.13 17.88
CA GLN A 229 13.59 -9.40 18.60
C GLN A 229 12.90 -10.52 17.78
N GLN A 230 11.83 -10.20 17.05
CA GLN A 230 11.01 -11.18 16.35
C GLN A 230 11.54 -11.54 14.96
N LEU A 231 12.12 -10.57 14.25
CA LEU A 231 12.49 -10.71 12.84
C LEU A 231 13.99 -10.52 12.58
N GLY A 232 14.73 -10.03 13.58
CA GLY A 232 16.17 -9.79 13.50
C GLY A 232 16.56 -8.39 13.03
N ASP A 233 17.81 -8.02 13.27
CA ASP A 233 18.33 -6.66 12.97
C ASP A 233 18.34 -6.34 11.46
N ASN A 234 18.54 -7.35 10.61
CA ASN A 234 18.68 -7.15 9.16
C ASN A 234 17.37 -7.37 8.38
N HIS A 235 16.20 -7.36 9.04
CA HIS A 235 14.91 -7.55 8.36
C HIS A 235 14.39 -6.23 7.74
N PRO A 236 13.70 -6.25 6.57
CA PRO A 236 13.12 -5.04 5.98
C PRO A 236 12.20 -4.25 6.93
N TYR A 237 11.44 -4.92 7.80
CA TYR A 237 10.61 -4.25 8.82
C TYR A 237 11.43 -3.57 9.93
N THR A 238 12.65 -4.04 10.20
CA THR A 238 13.59 -3.32 11.08
C THR A 238 14.00 -2.01 10.43
N ALA A 239 14.32 -2.02 9.13
CA ALA A 239 14.61 -0.80 8.38
C ALA A 239 13.45 0.19 8.39
N THR A 240 12.21 -0.27 8.25
CA THR A 240 11.02 0.59 8.35
C THR A 240 10.89 1.21 9.75
N SER A 241 11.08 0.43 10.81
CA SER A 241 10.99 0.93 12.19
C SER A 241 12.10 1.94 12.52
N LEU A 242 13.33 1.69 12.04
CA LEU A 242 14.45 2.62 12.14
C LEU A 242 14.15 3.95 11.42
N ASN A 243 13.61 3.86 10.20
CA ASN A 243 13.23 5.02 9.40
C ASN A 243 12.17 5.88 10.12
N ASN A 244 11.17 5.27 10.75
CA ASN A 244 10.13 6.00 11.48
C ASN A 244 10.68 6.73 12.71
N LEU A 245 11.56 6.07 13.48
CA LEU A 245 12.24 6.72 14.60
C LEU A 245 13.17 7.85 14.13
N ALA A 246 13.85 7.68 12.99
CA ALA A 246 14.66 8.73 12.38
C ALA A 246 13.82 9.94 11.95
N LEU A 247 12.66 9.71 11.35
CA LEU A 247 11.69 10.76 10.97
C LEU A 247 11.21 11.57 12.18
N LEU A 248 10.95 10.88 13.31
CA LEU A 248 10.61 11.53 14.57
C LEU A 248 11.75 12.46 15.04
N TYR A 249 12.99 11.96 15.07
CA TYR A 249 14.14 12.78 15.48
C TYR A 249 14.40 13.94 14.52
N GLN A 250 14.29 13.72 13.21
CA GLN A 250 14.37 14.80 12.21
C GLN A 250 13.28 15.85 12.45
N SER A 251 12.05 15.45 12.77
CA SER A 251 10.94 16.36 13.09
C SER A 251 11.18 17.20 14.34
N GLN A 252 12.00 16.70 15.27
CA GLN A 252 12.46 17.43 16.47
C GLN A 252 13.71 18.28 16.23
N GLY A 253 14.31 18.23 15.03
CA GLY A 253 15.60 18.87 14.75
C GLY A 253 16.82 18.11 15.33
N ARG A 254 16.62 16.89 15.85
CA ARG A 254 17.66 16.01 16.41
C ARG A 254 18.38 15.24 15.31
N TYR A 255 19.00 15.98 14.39
CA TYR A 255 19.54 15.40 13.15
C TYR A 255 20.69 14.41 13.39
N SER A 256 21.53 14.63 14.40
CA SER A 256 22.62 13.73 14.78
C SER A 256 22.13 12.35 15.23
N GLU A 257 20.91 12.25 15.75
CA GLU A 257 20.29 10.98 16.15
C GLU A 257 19.53 10.33 14.99
N ALA A 258 18.97 11.14 14.07
CA ALA A 258 18.28 10.63 12.89
C ALA A 258 19.23 10.00 11.85
N GLU A 259 20.38 10.63 11.60
CA GLU A 259 21.33 10.21 10.56
C GLU A 259 21.79 8.74 10.67
N PRO A 260 22.28 8.24 11.82
CA PRO A 260 22.71 6.85 11.91
C PRO A 260 21.56 5.87 11.65
N LEU A 261 20.34 6.20 12.07
CA LEU A 261 19.17 5.34 11.87
C LEU A 261 18.76 5.26 10.40
N TYR A 262 18.78 6.38 9.66
CA TYR A 262 18.54 6.34 8.21
C TYR A 262 19.62 5.57 7.47
N LYS A 263 20.89 5.71 7.87
CA LYS A 263 22.00 4.95 7.28
C LYS A 263 21.86 3.46 7.53
N GLU A 264 21.50 3.04 8.75
CA GLU A 264 21.22 1.64 9.09
C GLU A 264 20.05 1.10 8.26
N ALA A 265 18.92 1.84 8.19
CA ALA A 265 17.77 1.45 7.37
C ALA A 265 18.10 1.31 5.87
N LEU A 266 18.91 2.24 5.32
CA LEU A 266 19.39 2.17 3.94
C LEU A 266 20.29 0.94 3.71
N ALA A 267 21.21 0.66 4.63
CA ALA A 267 22.10 -0.49 4.52
C ALA A 267 21.33 -1.81 4.52
N ILE A 268 20.34 -1.95 5.43
CA ILE A 268 19.48 -3.14 5.49
C ILE A 268 18.72 -3.33 4.17
N ARG A 269 18.07 -2.27 3.64
CA ARG A 269 17.30 -2.40 2.38
C ARG A 269 18.18 -2.71 1.18
N LYS A 270 19.38 -2.13 1.10
CA LYS A 270 20.37 -2.51 0.08
C LYS A 270 20.75 -3.98 0.17
N GLN A 271 21.00 -4.48 1.38
CA GLN A 271 21.39 -5.87 1.59
C GLN A 271 20.25 -6.85 1.25
N GLN A 272 19.02 -6.56 1.66
CA GLN A 272 17.89 -7.49 1.54
C GLN A 272 17.17 -7.42 0.19
N LEU A 273 17.08 -6.21 -0.40
CA LEU A 273 16.26 -5.95 -1.58
C LEU A 273 17.09 -5.53 -2.79
N GLY A 274 18.36 -5.16 -2.58
CA GLY A 274 19.27 -4.68 -3.61
C GLY A 274 19.24 -3.17 -3.83
N ASP A 275 20.26 -2.68 -4.54
CA ASP A 275 20.46 -1.24 -4.77
C ASP A 275 19.39 -0.59 -5.66
N ASN A 276 18.70 -1.37 -6.49
CA ASN A 276 17.71 -0.88 -7.45
C ASN A 276 16.26 -1.06 -6.98
N HIS A 277 16.03 -1.42 -5.72
CA HIS A 277 14.68 -1.64 -5.20
C HIS A 277 13.97 -0.30 -4.87
N PRO A 278 12.65 -0.17 -5.11
CA PRO A 278 11.81 0.93 -4.64
C PRO A 278 12.09 1.39 -3.20
N ASP A 279 12.11 0.46 -2.24
CA ASP A 279 12.36 0.80 -0.83
C ASP A 279 13.78 1.35 -0.58
N THR A 280 14.77 0.90 -1.34
CA THR A 280 16.13 1.47 -1.30
C THR A 280 16.09 2.92 -1.78
N ALA A 281 15.34 3.21 -2.86
CA ALA A 281 15.13 4.58 -3.33
C ALA A 281 14.40 5.46 -2.30
N ALA A 282 13.42 4.91 -1.59
CA ALA A 282 12.74 5.62 -0.50
C ALA A 282 13.72 5.97 0.65
N SER A 283 14.59 5.03 1.07
CA SER A 283 15.64 5.32 2.06
C SER A 283 16.63 6.38 1.60
N LEU A 284 17.04 6.35 0.33
CA LEU A 284 17.93 7.36 -0.26
C LEU A 284 17.28 8.75 -0.19
N ASN A 285 16.00 8.85 -0.56
CA ASN A 285 15.25 10.11 -0.47
C ASN A 285 15.17 10.66 0.96
N ASN A 286 14.92 9.80 1.96
CA ASN A 286 14.81 10.24 3.36
C ASN A 286 16.15 10.73 3.91
N LEU A 287 17.25 10.02 3.61
CA LEU A 287 18.60 10.46 4.00
C LEU A 287 19.00 11.75 3.27
N ALA A 288 18.66 11.89 1.98
CA ALA A 288 18.89 13.11 1.22
C ALA A 288 18.13 14.30 1.80
N GLU A 289 16.87 14.10 2.20
CA GLU A 289 16.06 15.14 2.85
C GLU A 289 16.65 15.56 4.19
N LEU A 290 17.13 14.61 4.99
CA LEU A 290 17.84 14.93 6.23
C LEU A 290 19.06 15.82 5.97
N TYR A 291 19.83 15.57 4.90
CA TYR A 291 20.95 16.43 4.53
C TYR A 291 20.50 17.78 3.97
N ARG A 292 19.44 17.81 3.16
CA ARG A 292 18.88 19.05 2.60
C ARG A 292 18.42 20.00 3.70
N VAL A 293 17.68 19.52 4.70
CA VAL A 293 17.21 20.38 5.81
C VAL A 293 18.35 20.89 6.69
N GLN A 294 19.51 20.23 6.69
CA GLN A 294 20.73 20.68 7.35
C GLN A 294 21.59 21.62 6.48
N GLY A 295 21.18 21.90 5.24
CA GLY A 295 22.00 22.67 4.29
C GLY A 295 23.19 21.90 3.70
N ARG A 296 23.28 20.58 3.95
CA ARG A 296 24.34 19.68 3.45
C ARG A 296 24.04 19.24 2.01
N TYR A 297 23.92 20.22 1.13
CA TYR A 297 23.39 20.02 -0.21
C TYR A 297 24.24 19.11 -1.11
N SER A 298 25.57 19.17 -0.96
CA SER A 298 26.52 18.32 -1.70
C SER A 298 26.35 16.82 -1.38
N GLU A 299 25.88 16.50 -0.18
CA GLU A 299 25.59 15.12 0.24
C GLU A 299 24.17 14.68 -0.15
N ALA A 300 23.22 15.62 -0.20
CA ALA A 300 21.83 15.35 -0.59
C ALA A 300 21.67 15.06 -2.10
N GLU A 301 22.33 15.85 -2.95
CA GLU A 301 22.17 15.78 -4.41
C GLU A 301 22.41 14.38 -5.02
N PRO A 302 23.53 13.69 -4.74
CA PRO A 302 23.77 12.37 -5.33
C PRO A 302 22.73 11.35 -4.89
N LEU A 303 22.22 11.44 -3.65
CA LEU A 303 21.21 10.53 -3.12
C LEU A 303 19.85 10.72 -3.80
N TYR A 304 19.39 11.97 -3.98
CA TYR A 304 18.16 12.23 -4.74
C TYR A 304 18.28 11.82 -6.20
N LYS A 305 19.43 12.07 -6.85
CA LYS A 305 19.68 11.61 -8.22
C LYS A 305 19.64 10.09 -8.33
N GLN A 306 20.25 9.39 -7.38
CA GLN A 306 20.21 7.92 -7.33
C GLN A 306 18.78 7.41 -7.13
N ALA A 307 18.03 7.97 -6.18
CA ALA A 307 16.63 7.59 -5.96
C ALA A 307 15.77 7.81 -7.23
N LEU A 308 15.89 8.97 -7.88
CA LEU A 308 15.19 9.28 -9.13
C LEU A 308 15.53 8.27 -10.24
N ALA A 309 16.80 7.90 -10.40
CA ALA A 309 17.22 6.92 -11.39
C ALA A 309 16.58 5.54 -11.14
N ILE A 310 16.47 5.13 -9.87
CA ILE A 310 15.82 3.87 -9.49
C ILE A 310 14.33 3.91 -9.84
N TRP A 311 13.61 4.97 -9.44
CA TRP A 311 12.17 5.07 -9.73
C TRP A 311 11.86 5.08 -11.22
N LYS A 312 12.64 5.82 -12.01
CA LYS A 312 12.53 5.80 -13.47
C LYS A 312 12.75 4.42 -14.06
N LYS A 313 13.73 3.67 -13.54
CA LYS A 313 14.02 2.32 -14.02
C LYS A 313 12.92 1.32 -13.66
N GLN A 314 12.37 1.41 -12.46
CA GLN A 314 11.41 0.44 -11.94
C GLN A 314 9.97 0.69 -12.41
N LEU A 315 9.56 1.97 -12.46
CA LEU A 315 8.15 2.34 -12.69
C LEU A 315 7.97 3.22 -13.94
N GLY A 316 9.06 3.63 -14.58
CA GLY A 316 9.04 4.50 -15.74
C GLY A 316 9.02 5.99 -15.40
N ASP A 317 9.18 6.82 -16.44
CA ASP A 317 9.24 8.27 -16.31
C ASP A 317 7.91 8.93 -15.89
N ASN A 318 6.78 8.27 -16.14
CA ASN A 318 5.43 8.83 -15.95
C ASN A 318 4.71 8.30 -14.69
N HIS A 319 5.44 7.66 -13.77
CA HIS A 319 4.84 7.14 -12.54
C HIS A 319 4.74 8.23 -11.44
N PRO A 320 3.67 8.24 -10.60
CA PRO A 320 3.56 9.16 -9.48
C PRO A 320 4.77 9.20 -8.52
N ASP A 321 5.44 8.07 -8.28
CA ASP A 321 6.65 8.01 -7.42
C ASP A 321 7.87 8.64 -8.08
N THR A 322 7.98 8.54 -9.41
CA THR A 322 8.98 9.29 -10.17
C THR A 322 8.73 10.79 -10.02
N ALA A 323 7.47 11.23 -10.04
CA ALA A 323 7.10 12.64 -9.79
C ALA A 323 7.44 13.10 -8.36
N ILE A 324 7.33 12.24 -7.35
CA ILE A 324 7.78 12.55 -5.98
C ILE A 324 9.30 12.82 -5.97
N SER A 325 10.08 11.94 -6.59
CA SER A 325 11.54 12.09 -6.60
C SER A 325 12.02 13.28 -7.43
N LEU A 326 11.33 13.61 -8.52
CA LEU A 326 11.54 14.85 -9.28
C LEU A 326 11.29 16.09 -8.40
N ASN A 327 10.17 16.13 -7.68
CA ASN A 327 9.85 17.23 -6.76
C ASN A 327 10.91 17.40 -5.67
N ASN A 328 11.41 16.31 -5.10
CA ASN A 328 12.43 16.36 -4.04
C ASN A 328 13.76 16.92 -4.56
N LEU A 329 14.21 16.46 -5.74
CA LEU A 329 15.42 16.99 -6.37
C LEU A 329 15.25 18.47 -6.77
N ALA A 330 14.06 18.85 -7.26
CA ALA A 330 13.73 20.24 -7.56
C ALA A 330 13.79 21.13 -6.31
N GLY A 331 13.25 20.66 -5.18
CA GLY A 331 13.29 21.38 -3.90
C GLY A 331 14.69 21.52 -3.33
N LEU A 332 15.58 20.56 -3.58
CA LEU A 332 17.01 20.73 -3.30
C LEU A 332 17.61 21.88 -4.12
N TYR A 333 17.35 21.92 -5.43
CA TYR A 333 17.87 22.99 -6.29
C TYR A 333 17.27 24.35 -5.95
N GLU A 334 15.98 24.42 -5.64
CA GLU A 334 15.35 25.63 -5.12
C GLU A 334 16.03 26.12 -3.84
N SER A 335 16.30 25.21 -2.89
CA SER A 335 17.00 25.55 -1.64
C SER A 335 18.41 26.11 -1.85
N GLN A 336 19.04 25.78 -2.99
CA GLN A 336 20.34 26.30 -3.41
C GLN A 336 20.25 27.59 -4.25
N GLY A 337 19.06 28.09 -4.55
CA GLY A 337 18.84 29.19 -5.51
C GLY A 337 19.06 28.80 -6.97
N ARG A 338 19.21 27.50 -7.29
CA ARG A 338 19.41 26.95 -8.64
C ARG A 338 18.07 26.80 -9.37
N TYR A 339 17.35 27.91 -9.49
CA TYR A 339 15.96 27.91 -9.96
C TYR A 339 15.79 27.40 -11.40
N SER A 340 16.77 27.64 -12.28
CA SER A 340 16.77 27.15 -13.66
C SER A 340 16.82 25.62 -13.77
N GLU A 341 17.39 24.94 -12.77
CA GLU A 341 17.43 23.48 -12.70
C GLU A 341 16.19 22.91 -11.97
N ALA A 342 15.62 23.65 -11.02
CA ALA A 342 14.41 23.25 -10.30
C ALA A 342 13.14 23.32 -11.18
N GLU A 343 12.97 24.39 -11.96
CA GLU A 343 11.76 24.64 -12.76
C GLU A 343 11.35 23.48 -13.69
N PRO A 344 12.24 22.93 -14.55
CA PRO A 344 11.85 21.83 -15.44
C PRO A 344 11.43 20.57 -14.67
N LEU A 345 12.05 20.30 -13.53
CA LEU A 345 11.72 19.14 -12.70
C LEU A 345 10.34 19.29 -12.04
N TYR A 346 10.04 20.47 -11.49
CA TYR A 346 8.71 20.76 -10.95
C TYR A 346 7.61 20.69 -12.02
N LYS A 347 7.86 21.25 -13.21
CA LYS A 347 6.94 21.15 -14.35
C LYS A 347 6.70 19.70 -14.77
N GLN A 348 7.75 18.89 -14.85
CA GLN A 348 7.62 17.47 -15.18
C GLN A 348 6.81 16.72 -14.11
N ALA A 349 7.10 16.94 -12.82
CA ALA A 349 6.36 16.31 -11.73
C ALA A 349 4.87 16.71 -11.73
N LEU A 350 4.55 17.97 -12.03
CA LEU A 350 3.18 18.45 -12.19
C LEU A 350 2.46 17.76 -13.36
N ALA A 351 3.10 17.69 -14.53
CA ALA A 351 2.54 17.05 -15.71
C ALA A 351 2.19 15.58 -15.46
N ILE A 352 3.09 14.84 -14.83
CA ILE A 352 2.87 13.44 -14.46
C ILE A 352 1.64 13.30 -13.55
N ARG A 353 1.55 14.11 -12.48
CA ARG A 353 0.43 14.00 -11.54
C ARG A 353 -0.91 14.39 -12.16
N LYS A 354 -0.94 15.42 -13.02
CA LYS A 354 -2.14 15.77 -13.79
C LYS A 354 -2.59 14.61 -14.67
N GLN A 355 -1.66 13.98 -15.38
CA GLN A 355 -1.97 12.85 -16.26
C GLN A 355 -2.47 11.62 -15.50
N GLN A 356 -1.84 11.28 -14.38
CA GLN A 356 -2.13 10.02 -13.66
C GLN A 356 -3.26 10.13 -12.63
N LEU A 357 -3.43 11.30 -12.01
CA LEU A 357 -4.33 11.49 -10.87
C LEU A 357 -5.44 12.52 -11.17
N GLY A 358 -5.32 13.28 -12.26
CA GLY A 358 -6.22 14.38 -12.60
C GLY A 358 -5.87 15.70 -11.91
N ASP A 359 -6.54 16.77 -12.33
CA ASP A 359 -6.29 18.13 -11.84
C ASP A 359 -6.70 18.33 -10.36
N ASN A 360 -7.78 17.68 -9.92
CA ASN A 360 -8.39 17.89 -8.60
C ASN A 360 -7.76 17.01 -7.49
N HIS A 361 -6.71 16.26 -7.79
CA HIS A 361 -6.10 15.37 -6.81
C HIS A 361 -5.18 16.15 -5.84
N PRO A 362 -5.18 15.86 -4.52
CA PRO A 362 -4.34 16.56 -3.54
C PRO A 362 -2.84 16.58 -3.89
N SER A 363 -2.32 15.50 -4.46
CA SER A 363 -0.92 15.44 -4.94
C SER A 363 -0.66 16.38 -6.12
N THR A 364 -1.64 16.61 -7.00
CA THR A 364 -1.56 17.59 -8.09
C THR A 364 -1.53 19.01 -7.52
N ALA A 365 -2.42 19.31 -6.57
CA ALA A 365 -2.40 20.57 -5.83
C ALA A 365 -1.05 20.83 -5.15
N THR A 366 -0.39 19.79 -4.63
CA THR A 366 0.95 19.96 -4.06
C THR A 366 2.01 20.29 -5.12
N SER A 367 1.99 19.64 -6.28
CA SER A 367 2.93 20.01 -7.36
C SER A 367 2.69 21.43 -7.85
N LEU A 368 1.44 21.89 -7.91
CA LEU A 368 1.08 23.27 -8.23
C LEU A 368 1.68 24.23 -7.19
N ASN A 369 1.49 23.95 -5.89
CA ASN A 369 2.07 24.76 -4.81
C ASN A 369 3.60 24.80 -4.87
N ASN A 370 4.26 23.69 -5.17
CA ASN A 370 5.72 23.66 -5.26
C ASN A 370 6.24 24.52 -6.43
N LEU A 371 5.61 24.42 -7.61
CA LEU A 371 5.98 25.25 -8.75
C LEU A 371 5.66 26.73 -8.51
N ALA A 372 4.55 27.02 -7.83
CA ALA A 372 4.20 28.37 -7.41
C ALA A 372 5.22 28.94 -6.41
N GLY A 373 5.62 28.15 -5.42
CA GLY A 373 6.67 28.50 -4.45
C GLY A 373 8.00 28.82 -5.12
N LEU A 374 8.39 28.02 -6.13
CA LEU A 374 9.57 28.32 -6.93
C LEU A 374 9.50 29.71 -7.60
N TYR A 375 8.34 30.05 -8.17
CA TYR A 375 8.14 31.36 -8.80
C TYR A 375 8.11 32.49 -7.78
N GLU A 376 7.50 32.28 -6.61
CA GLU A 376 7.54 33.21 -5.49
C GLU A 376 8.97 33.48 -5.01
N SER A 377 9.79 32.43 -4.84
CA SER A 377 11.22 32.51 -4.49
C SER A 377 12.06 33.30 -5.51
N GLN A 378 11.58 33.42 -6.75
CA GLN A 378 12.17 34.24 -7.83
C GLN A 378 11.57 35.66 -7.92
N GLY A 379 10.57 36.00 -7.11
CA GLY A 379 9.81 37.25 -7.23
C GLY A 379 8.84 37.30 -8.43
N ARG A 380 8.59 36.16 -9.09
CA ARG A 380 7.70 36.02 -10.25
C ARG A 380 6.24 35.81 -9.81
N TYR A 381 5.73 36.76 -9.02
CA TYR A 381 4.42 36.63 -8.36
C TYR A 381 3.25 36.47 -9.35
N SER A 382 3.32 37.08 -10.53
CA SER A 382 2.30 36.97 -11.58
C SER A 382 2.17 35.54 -12.14
N GLU A 383 3.22 34.73 -12.04
CA GLU A 383 3.20 33.32 -12.45
C GLU A 383 2.85 32.39 -11.28
N ALA A 384 3.21 32.76 -10.05
CA ALA A 384 2.89 32.01 -8.84
C ALA A 384 1.38 32.05 -8.50
N GLU A 385 0.77 33.23 -8.53
CA GLU A 385 -0.63 33.45 -8.13
C GLU A 385 -1.64 32.51 -8.83
N PRO A 386 -1.65 32.35 -10.17
CA PRO A 386 -2.61 31.46 -10.83
C PRO A 386 -2.43 29.99 -10.42
N LEU A 387 -1.21 29.56 -10.14
CA LEU A 387 -0.93 28.20 -9.69
C LEU A 387 -1.41 27.96 -8.25
N TYR A 388 -1.19 28.93 -7.35
CA TYR A 388 -1.74 28.88 -6.00
C TYR A 388 -3.28 28.86 -6.00
N LYS A 389 -3.92 29.65 -6.89
CA LYS A 389 -5.38 29.61 -7.04
C LYS A 389 -5.87 28.25 -7.52
N GLN A 390 -5.20 27.63 -8.49
CA GLN A 390 -5.53 26.28 -8.95
C GLN A 390 -5.34 25.22 -7.85
N ALA A 391 -4.34 25.37 -6.98
CA ALA A 391 -4.12 24.43 -5.87
C ALA A 391 -5.15 24.56 -4.74
N LEU A 392 -5.83 25.70 -4.65
CA LEU A 392 -6.85 25.99 -3.62
C LEU A 392 -8.27 25.57 -4.04
N ALA A 393 -8.55 25.63 -5.34
CA ALA A 393 -9.81 25.20 -5.93
C ALA A 393 -9.97 23.67 -5.82
#